data_AF-A0AAP7BX28-F1
#
_entry.id   AF-A0AAP7BX28-F1
#
_cell.length_a   1.000
_cell.length_b   1.000
_cell.length_c   1.000
_cell.angle_alpha   90.00
_cell.angle_beta   90.00
_cell.angle_gamma   90.00
#
_symmetry.space_group_name_H-M   'P 1'
#
loop_
_entity.id
_entity.type
_entity.pdbx_description
1 polymer ?
#
loop_
_entity_poly.entity_id
_entity_poly.type
_entity_poly.pdbx_seq_one_letter_code
_entity_poly.pdbx_strand_id
1 'polypeptide(L)' 'MGENLALVEKILSKNEIEVYTLDTKETIILKVENYEVEELKELLENEEMIIIGYDRENKIIDRSIKEF' A
#
# COMPACT_ATOMS: atom_id res chain seq x y z
N MET A 1 5.60 -17.09 8.67
CA MET A 1 6.37 -16.00 8.05
C MET A 1 5.41 -14.84 8.03
N GLY A 2 5.65 -13.82 8.87
CA GLY A 2 4.66 -12.76 9.09
C GLY A 2 4.45 -11.95 7.82
N GLU A 3 3.20 -11.78 7.41
CA GLU A 3 2.85 -10.88 6.32
C GLU A 3 3.25 -9.47 6.74
N ASN A 4 4.12 -8.78 5.98
CA ASN A 4 4.45 -7.39 6.27
C ASN A 4 3.25 -6.53 5.88
N LEU A 5 2.71 -5.78 6.84
CA LEU A 5 1.54 -4.93 6.61
C LEU A 5 1.96 -3.46 6.59
N ALA A 6 1.35 -2.70 5.69
CA ALA A 6 1.51 -1.25 5.61
C ALA A 6 0.17 -0.57 5.33
N LEU A 7 -0.01 0.62 5.89
CA LEU A 7 -1.15 1.49 5.64
C LEU A 7 -0.84 2.38 4.43
N VAL A 8 -1.74 2.47 3.46
CA VAL A 8 -1.57 3.40 2.34
C VAL A 8 -1.88 4.81 2.83
N GLU A 9 -0.90 5.71 2.74
CA GLU A 9 -1.08 7.12 3.11
C GLU A 9 -1.39 7.97 1.89
N LYS A 10 -0.67 7.75 0.79
CA LYS A 10 -0.79 8.60 -0.39
C LYS A 10 -0.33 7.91 -1.66
N ILE A 11 -1.00 8.23 -2.76
CA ILE A 11 -0.52 7.88 -4.10
C ILE A 11 0.44 8.97 -4.59
N LEU A 12 1.69 8.61 -4.85
CA LEU A 12 2.71 9.53 -5.34
C LEU A 12 2.71 9.61 -6.86
N SER A 13 2.44 8.48 -7.53
CA SER A 13 2.44 8.36 -8.99
C SER A 13 1.65 7.14 -9.43
N LYS A 14 1.49 7.01 -10.75
CA LYS A 14 0.75 5.93 -11.41
C LYS A 14 1.22 4.49 -11.08
N ASN A 15 2.39 4.34 -10.44
CA ASN A 15 2.98 3.05 -10.09
C ASN A 15 3.69 3.10 -8.72
N GLU A 16 3.51 4.17 -7.96
CA GLU A 16 4.22 4.38 -6.70
C GLU A 16 3.28 4.94 -5.66
N ILE A 17 3.27 4.31 -4.49
CA ILE A 17 2.48 4.70 -3.34
C ILE A 17 3.38 4.88 -2.12
N GLU A 18 3.04 5.84 -1.30
CA GLU A 18 3.60 6.05 0.02
C GLU A 18 2.76 5.27 1.03
N VAL A 19 3.44 4.44 1.80
CA VAL A 19 2.81 3.61 2.81
C VAL A 19 3.54 3.70 4.13
N TYR A 20 2.78 3.63 5.21
CA TYR A 20 3.28 3.55 6.57
C TYR A 20 3.33 2.08 7.03
N THR A 21 4.53 1.55 7.18
CA THR A 21 4.73 0.15 7.62
C THR A 21 4.27 -0.03 9.07
N LEU A 22 3.39 -1.00 9.31
CA LEU A 22 2.88 -1.27 10.64
C LEU A 22 3.89 -2.04 11.50
N ASP A 23 4.77 -2.80 10.85
CA ASP A 23 5.85 -3.60 11.45
C ASP A 23 7.01 -2.72 11.93
N THR A 24 7.65 -1.96 11.03
CA THR A 24 8.83 -1.15 11.38
C THR A 24 8.49 0.28 11.80
N LYS A 25 7.22 0.70 11.67
CA LYS A 25 6.75 2.06 12.00
C LYS A 25 7.43 3.15 11.16
N GLU A 26 7.82 2.79 9.93
CA GLU A 26 8.49 3.66 8.97
C GLU A 26 7.60 3.93 7.75
N THR A 27 7.72 5.13 7.19
CA THR A 27 7.12 5.46 5.89
C THR A 27 8.06 5.05 4.77
N ILE A 28 7.59 4.23 3.84
CA ILE A 28 8.35 3.78 2.67
C ILE A 28 7.53 3.97 1.40
N ILE A 29 8.23 3.92 0.25
CA ILE A 29 7.60 3.94 -1.06
C ILE A 29 7.58 2.51 -1.59
N LEU A 30 6.39 2.06 -2.00
CA LEU A 30 6.19 0.78 -2.66
C LEU A 30 5.83 0.98 -4.13
N LYS A 31 6.33 0.07 -4.96
CA LYS A 31 5.94 -0.03 -6.36
C LYS A 31 4.70 -0.89 -6.48
N VAL A 32 3.76 -0.41 -7.26
CA VAL A 32 2.44 -1.01 -7.46
C VAL A 32 2.10 -1.00 -8.94
N GLU A 33 1.31 -1.97 -9.38
CA GLU A 33 0.85 -2.03 -10.75
C GLU A 33 -0.18 -0.91 -11.03
N ASN A 34 -0.27 -0.50 -12.29
CA ASN A 34 -1.05 0.70 -12.65
C ASN A 34 -2.55 0.53 -12.35
N TYR A 35 -3.09 -0.68 -12.56
CA TYR A 35 -4.51 -0.99 -12.31
C TYR A 35 -4.85 -0.95 -10.82
N GLU A 36 -3.94 -1.41 -9.95
CA GLU A 36 -4.13 -1.36 -8.50
C GLU A 36 -4.10 0.08 -7.96
N VAL A 37 -3.32 0.98 -8.57
CA VAL A 37 -3.30 2.40 -8.18
C VAL A 37 -4.66 3.08 -8.39
N GLU A 38 -5.36 2.75 -9.47
CA GLU A 38 -6.69 3.31 -9.73
C GLU A 38 -7.70 2.84 -8.67
N GLU A 39 -7.65 1.57 -8.28
CA GLU A 39 -8.48 1.03 -7.19
C GLU A 39 -8.15 1.69 -5.85
N LEU A 40 -6.86 1.80 -5.50
CA LEU A 40 -6.41 2.48 -4.28
C LEU A 40 -6.84 3.95 -4.24
N LYS A 41 -6.88 4.60 -5.40
CA LYS A 41 -7.28 6.00 -5.51
C LYS A 41 -8.76 6.18 -5.18
N GLU A 42 -9.61 5.31 -5.73
CA GLU A 42 -11.04 5.34 -5.44
C GLU A 42 -11.30 5.12 -3.94
N LEU A 43 -10.62 4.15 -3.33
CA LEU A 43 -10.73 3.87 -1.89
C LEU A 43 -10.25 5.04 -1.01
N LEU A 44 -9.12 5.66 -1.35
CA LEU A 44 -8.61 6.85 -0.64
C LEU A 44 -9.56 8.05 -0.77
N GLU A 45 -10.20 8.24 -1.92
CA GLU A 45 -11.21 9.29 -2.13
C GLU A 45 -12.47 9.07 -1.28
N ASN A 46 -12.75 7.83 -0.88
CA ASN A 46 -13.83 7.48 0.05
C ASN A 46 -13.43 7.58 1.54
N GLU A 47 -12.25 8.14 1.84
CA GLU A 47 -11.69 8.24 3.20
C GLU A 47 -11.50 6.88 3.89
N GLU A 48 -11.39 5.80 3.13
CA GLU A 48 -11.19 4.46 3.67
C GLU A 48 -9.72 4.22 4.04
N MET A 49 -9.50 3.54 5.18
CA MET A 49 -8.16 3.10 5.58
C MET A 49 -7.79 1.82 4.84
N ILE A 50 -6.74 1.89 4.02
CA ILE A 50 -6.31 0.75 3.21
C ILE A 50 -5.05 0.15 3.82
N ILE A 51 -5.10 -1.14 4.16
CA ILE A 51 -3.94 -1.89 4.65
C ILE A 51 -3.54 -2.90 3.58
N ILE A 52 -2.28 -2.86 3.17
CA ILE A 52 -1.76 -3.77 2.15
C ILE A 52 -0.66 -4.66 2.73
N GLY A 53 -0.61 -5.89 2.22
CA GLY A 53 0.52 -6.78 2.37
C GLY A 53 1.61 -6.41 1.36
N TYR A 54 2.85 -6.29 1.81
CA TYR A 54 3.97 -5.94 0.94
C TYR A 54 5.17 -6.87 1.13
N ASP A 55 5.92 -7.01 0.05
CA ASP A 55 7.22 -7.65 0.08
C ASP A 55 8.30 -6.62 0.41
N ARG A 56 8.91 -6.76 1.59
CA ARG A 56 9.92 -5.81 2.08
C ARG A 56 11.20 -5.85 1.24
N GLU A 57 11.59 -7.01 0.74
CA GLU A 57 12.86 -7.18 0.00
C GLU A 57 12.76 -6.54 -1.38
N ASN A 58 11.64 -6.75 -2.07
CA ASN A 58 11.38 -6.26 -3.41
C ASN A 58 10.68 -4.89 -3.43
N LYS A 59 10.16 -4.42 -2.28
CA LYS A 59 9.40 -3.16 -2.14
C LYS A 59 8.23 -3.07 -3.11
N ILE A 60 7.53 -4.19 -3.28
CA ILE A 60 6.33 -4.30 -4.10
C ILE A 60 5.15 -4.69 -3.22
N ILE A 61 3.94 -4.36 -3.69
CA ILE A 61 2.72 -4.93 -3.09
C ILE A 61 2.71 -6.43 -3.39
N ASP A 62 2.52 -7.24 -2.36
CA ASP A 62 2.39 -8.69 -2.48
C ASP A 62 0.91 -9.08 -2.54
N ARG A 63 0.07 -8.40 -1.74
CA ARG A 63 -1.38 -8.60 -1.73
C ARG A 63 -2.13 -7.40 -1.16
N SER A 64 -3.10 -6.88 -1.91
CA SER A 64 -4.06 -5.89 -1.40
C SER A 64 -5.03 -6.57 -0.42
N ILE A 65 -4.91 -6.30 0.89
CA ILE A 65 -5.86 -6.80 1.89
C ILE A 65 -7.01 -5.79 1.95
N LYS A 66 -8.20 -6.24 1.55
CA LYS A 66 -9.43 -5.43 1.53
C LYS A 66 -9.82 -4.93 2.92
N GLU A 67 -10.11 -3.62 2.97
CA GLU A 67 -11.23 -2.92 3.64
C GLU A 67 -11.47 -3.22 5.14
N PHE A 68 -11.42 -2.17 5.96
CA PHE A 68 -11.98 -2.13 7.32
C PHE A 68 -12.82 -0.86 7.53
#